data_AF-A0A524NLN8-F1
#
_entry.id   AF-A0A524NLN8-F1
#
_cell.length_a   1.000
_cell.length_b   1.000
_cell.length_c   1.000
_cell.angle_alpha   90.00
_cell.angle_beta   90.00
_cell.angle_gamma   90.00
#
_symmetry.space_group_name_H-M   'P 1'
#
loop_
_entity.id
_entity.type
_entity.pdbx_description
1 polymer ?
#
loop_
_entity_poly.entity_id
_entity_poly.type
_entity_poly.pdbx_seq_one_letter_code
_entity_poly.pdbx_strand_id
1 'polypeptide(L)' 'MEAIRERVEKALEKIRPYLVADGGDISVVEITEDMVLKV' A
#
# COMPACT_ATOMS: atom_id res chain seq x y z
N MET A 1 11.35 -3.52 10.56
CA MET A 1 10.13 -2.95 9.95
C MET A 1 9.92 -3.37 8.48
N GLU A 2 10.95 -3.83 7.74
CA GLU A 2 10.80 -4.32 6.36
C GLU A 2 9.67 -5.36 6.18
N ALA A 3 9.51 -6.29 7.13
CA ALA A 3 8.48 -7.33 7.03
C ALA A 3 7.03 -6.80 7.02
N ILE A 4 6.73 -5.68 7.70
CA ILE A 4 5.39 -5.07 7.65
C ILE A 4 5.16 -4.40 6.31
N ARG A 5 6.16 -3.65 5.83
CA ARG A 5 6.09 -2.97 4.53
C ARG A 5 5.87 -3.96 3.39
N GLU A 6 6.60 -5.07 3.39
CA GLU A 6 6.45 -6.12 2.38
C GLU A 6 5.04 -6.75 2.41
N ARG A 7 4.48 -6.96 3.60
CA ARG A 7 3.12 -7.48 3.75
C ARG A 7 2.07 -6.51 3.24
N VAL A 8 2.25 -5.21 3.50
CA VAL A 8 1.38 -4.16 2.99
C VAL A 8 1.48 -4.08 1.47
N GLU A 9 2.69 -4.10 0.90
CA GLU A 9 2.87 -4.04 -0.55
C GLU A 9 2.20 -5.23 -1.24
N LYS A 10 2.39 -6.46 -0.73
CA LYS A 10 1.69 -7.66 -1.24
C LYS A 10 0.17 -7.58 -1.15
N ALA A 11 -0.37 -6.84 -0.19
CA ALA A 11 -1.81 -6.60 -0.09
C ALA A 11 -2.25 -5.55 -1.14
N LEU A 12 -1.47 -4.49 -1.31
CA LEU A 12 -1.73 -3.43 -2.29
C LEU A 12 -1.66 -3.94 -3.73
N GLU A 13 -0.74 -4.86 -4.04
CA GLU A 13 -0.64 -5.53 -5.34
C GLU A 13 -1.96 -6.19 -5.78
N LYS A 14 -2.77 -6.69 -4.83
CA LYS A 14 -4.05 -7.32 -5.14
C LYS A 14 -5.14 -6.31 -5.51
N ILE A 15 -5.03 -5.06 -5.05
CA ILE A 15 -6.02 -3.99 -5.32
C ILE A 15 -5.60 -3.05 -6.44
N ARG A 16 -4.29 -2.91 -6.72
CA ARG A 16 -3.75 -2.07 -7.81
C ARG A 16 -4.47 -2.26 -9.15
N PRO A 17 -4.78 -3.48 -9.63
CA PRO A 17 -5.44 -3.65 -10.92
C PRO A 17 -6.78 -2.91 -11.02
N TYR A 18 -7.54 -2.88 -9.92
CA TYR A 18 -8.82 -2.18 -9.85
C TYR A 18 -8.62 -0.66 -9.80
N LEU A 19 -7.67 -0.18 -9.00
CA LEU A 19 -7.33 1.24 -8.94
C LEU A 19 -6.86 1.79 -10.29
N VAL A 20 -6.00 1.05 -10.98
CA VAL A 20 -5.50 1.42 -12.31
C VAL A 20 -6.62 1.43 -13.35
N ALA A 21 -7.55 0.45 -13.28
CA ALA A 21 -8.73 0.43 -14.16
C ALA A 21 -9.62 1.67 -13.96
N ASP A 22 -9.71 2.16 -12.72
CA ASP A 22 -10.44 3.38 -12.36
C ASP A 22 -9.61 4.67 -12.58
N GLY A 23 -8.39 4.56 -13.12
CA GLY A 23 -7.50 5.69 -13.44
C GLY A 23 -6.67 6.23 -12.28
N GLY A 24 -6.59 5.50 -11.16
CA GLY A 24 -5.79 5.82 -9.99
C GLY A 24 -4.53 4.96 -9.84
N ASP A 25 -3.67 5.34 -8.89
CA ASP A 25 -2.52 4.54 -8.43
C ASP A 25 -2.32 4.78 -6.94
N ILE A 26 -1.65 3.85 -6.27
CA ILE A 26 -1.39 3.88 -4.81
C ILE A 26 0.08 3.58 -4.53
N SER A 27 0.67 4.29 -3.58
CA SER A 27 2.05 4.09 -3.16
C SER A 27 2.16 4.17 -1.64
N VAL A 28 3.08 3.40 -1.05
CA VAL A 28 3.35 3.48 0.39
C VAL A 28 4.32 4.63 0.65
N VAL A 29 3.84 5.70 1.29
CA VAL A 29 4.67 6.85 1.69
C VAL A 29 5.29 6.62 3.07
N GLU A 30 4.49 6.23 4.05
CA GLU A 30 4.92 6.04 5.43
C GLU A 30 4.00 5.04 6.15
N ILE A 31 4.57 4.22 7.03
CA ILE A 31 3.81 3.48 8.05
C ILE A 31 4.25 4.03 9.39
N THR A 32 3.34 4.76 10.03
CA THR A 32 3.57 5.39 11.35
C THR A 32 3.68 4.34 12.45
N GLU A 33 4.24 4.75 13.60
CA GLU A 33 4.34 3.87 14.80
C GLU A 33 2.97 3.43 15.32
N ASP A 34 1.93 4.23 15.08
CA ASP A 34 0.53 3.93 15.41
C ASP A 34 -0.13 2.95 14.40
N MET A 35 0.66 2.31 13.53
CA MET A 35 0.21 1.36 12.52
C MET A 35 -0.75 1.96 11.48
N VAL A 36 -0.65 3.28 11.24
CA VAL A 36 -1.38 3.99 10.18
C VAL A 36 -0.52 4.13 8.92
N LEU A 37 -1.05 3.70 7.78
CA LEU A 37 -0.45 3.87 6.46
C LEU A 37 -0.82 5.23 5.87
N LYS A 38 0.18 5.97 5.38
CA LYS A 38 0.01 7.15 4.53
C LYS A 38 0.30 6.78 3.07
N VAL A 39 -0.57 7.25 2.18
CA VAL A 39 -0.56 6.97 0.73
C VAL A 39 -0.44 8.25 -0.08
#